data_AF-A0A2J7VCE1-F1
#
_entry.id   AF-A0A2J7VCE1-F1
#
_cell.length_a   1.000
_cell.length_b   1.000
_cell.length_c   1.000
_cell.angle_alpha   90.00
_cell.angle_beta   90.00
_cell.angle_gamma   90.00
#
_symmetry.space_group_name_H-M   'P 1'
#
loop_
_entity.id
_entity.type
_entity.pdbx_description
1 polymer ?
#
loop_
_entity_poly.entity_id
_entity_poly.type
_entity_poly.pdbx_seq_one_letter_code
_entity_poly.pdbx_strand_id
1 'polypeptide(L)'
;MSIRSLTSVAAAAAFATTLLVPVSALADGAYHPATGELGATYHPQHASATSGSQVAADLEKAQKHPAWNAASRGAPWPVAKSGEPKTRDQVNAELNAAMKDPAWKNVSRGAPWPTVVADPK
;
A
#
# COMPACT_ATOMS: atom_id res chain seq x y z
N MET A 1 13.47 56.03 16.21
CA MET A 1 14.01 54.74 15.74
C MET A 1 14.77 54.98 14.44
N SER A 2 16.04 54.59 14.39
CA SER A 2 16.92 54.88 13.25
C SER A 2 16.65 53.91 12.11
N ILE A 3 16.65 54.39 10.86
CA ILE A 3 16.39 53.60 9.65
C ILE A 3 17.40 52.44 9.51
N ARG A 4 18.60 52.61 10.08
CA ARG A 4 19.65 51.58 10.19
C ARG A 4 19.27 50.39 11.09
N SER A 5 18.41 50.62 12.08
CA SER A 5 17.91 49.57 12.97
C SER A 5 16.90 48.66 12.26
N LEU A 6 16.08 49.25 11.38
CA LEU A 6 15.05 48.54 10.63
C LEU A 6 15.64 47.65 9.53
N THR A 7 16.68 48.11 8.85
CA THR A 7 17.39 47.30 7.83
C THR A 7 18.12 46.11 8.44
N SER A 8 18.68 46.27 9.63
CA SER A 8 19.40 45.20 10.35
C SER A 8 18.46 44.09 10.83
N VAL A 9 17.27 44.45 11.32
CA VAL A 9 16.23 43.48 11.73
C VAL A 9 15.67 42.75 10.51
N ALA A 10 15.41 43.46 9.41
CA ALA A 10 14.93 42.84 8.18
C ALA A 10 15.96 41.86 7.57
N ALA A 11 17.25 42.21 7.58
CA ALA A 11 18.32 41.34 7.11
C ALA A 11 18.48 40.08 7.98
N ALA A 12 18.39 40.21 9.30
CA ALA A 12 18.45 39.07 10.22
C ALA A 12 17.23 38.14 10.07
N ALA A 13 16.04 38.69 9.89
CA ALA A 13 14.83 37.90 9.64
C ALA A 13 14.88 37.15 8.29
N ALA A 14 15.41 37.78 7.23
CA ALA A 14 15.61 37.14 5.94
C ALA A 14 16.68 36.03 5.97
N PHE A 15 17.74 36.20 6.77
CA PHE A 15 18.73 35.14 6.98
C PHE A 15 18.14 33.95 7.77
N ALA A 16 17.34 34.21 8.80
CA ALA A 16 16.72 33.15 9.59
C ALA A 16 15.73 32.31 8.76
N THR A 17 14.93 32.93 7.88
CA THR A 17 13.98 32.19 7.04
C THR A 17 14.67 31.28 6.02
N THR A 18 15.83 31.66 5.47
CA THR A 18 16.55 30.82 4.50
C THR A 18 17.20 29.58 5.13
N LEU A 19 17.61 29.64 6.41
CA LEU A 19 18.27 28.53 7.11
C LEU A 19 17.30 27.47 7.63
N LEU A 20 16.01 27.79 7.79
CA LEU A 20 14.99 26.87 8.32
C LEU A 20 14.18 26.15 7.22
N VAL A 21 14.25 26.60 5.97
CA VAL A 21 13.57 25.97 4.82
C VAL A 21 14.05 24.53 4.50
N PRO A 22 15.33 24.13 4.66
CA PRO A 22 15.77 22.81 4.19
C PRO A 22 15.41 21.65 5.15
N VAL A 23 14.87 21.92 6.35
CA VAL A 23 14.61 20.87 7.35
C VAL A 23 13.46 19.94 6.92
N SER A 24 12.44 20.46 6.24
CA SER A 24 11.32 19.67 5.73
C SER A 24 11.67 18.84 4.48
N ALA A 25 12.71 19.22 3.73
CA ALA A 25 13.18 18.46 2.57
C ALA A 25 13.98 17.20 2.95
N LEU A 26 14.58 17.17 4.15
CA LEU A 26 15.28 16.00 4.67
C LEU A 26 14.34 14.83 5.01
N ALA A 27 13.06 15.11 5.28
CA ALA A 27 12.09 14.07 5.63
C ALA A 27 11.59 13.24 4.43
N ASP A 28 11.74 13.76 3.21
CA ASP A 28 11.26 13.12 1.96
C ASP A 28 12.41 12.40 1.20
N GLY A 29 13.61 12.35 1.79
CA GLY A 29 14.83 11.84 1.15
C GLY A 29 15.47 10.65 1.85
N ALA A 30 16.45 10.02 1.18
CA ALA A 30 17.26 8.98 1.79
C ALA A 30 18.03 9.51 3.00
N TYR A 31 18.07 8.74 4.09
CA TYR A 31 18.76 9.10 5.35
C TYR A 31 20.29 9.30 5.16
N HIS A 32 20.86 8.70 4.11
CA HIS A 32 22.26 8.89 3.67
C HIS A 32 22.28 9.28 2.18
N PRO A 33 22.08 10.57 1.85
CA PRO A 33 22.05 11.02 0.46
C PRO A 33 23.46 11.14 -0.15
N ALA A 34 24.52 11.14 0.66
CA ALA A 34 25.89 11.29 0.20
C ALA A 34 26.57 9.94 0.00
N THR A 35 27.03 9.67 -1.22
CA THR A 35 27.77 8.45 -1.63
C THR A 35 29.15 8.31 -0.99
N GLY A 36 29.58 9.26 -0.16
CA GLY A 36 30.91 9.31 0.46
C GLY A 36 30.92 9.16 1.98
N GLU A 37 29.79 8.83 2.61
CA GLU A 37 29.75 8.64 4.07
C GLU A 37 30.50 7.36 4.47
N LEU A 38 31.51 7.52 5.35
CA LEU A 38 32.35 6.43 5.84
C LEU A 38 31.49 5.39 6.57
N GLY A 39 31.44 4.16 6.02
CA GLY A 39 30.66 3.05 6.58
C GLY A 39 29.22 2.93 6.05
N ALA A 40 28.75 3.86 5.22
CA ALA A 40 27.46 3.75 4.56
C ALA A 40 27.61 3.09 3.17
N THR A 41 26.77 2.09 2.88
CA THR A 41 26.64 1.55 1.52
C THR A 41 25.33 2.07 0.95
N TYR A 42 25.42 2.94 -0.07
CA TYR A 42 24.24 3.43 -0.76
C TYR A 42 23.77 2.39 -1.79
N HIS A 43 22.49 2.03 -1.70
CA HIS A 43 21.85 1.08 -2.60
C HIS A 43 20.76 1.81 -3.39
N PRO A 44 21.07 2.41 -4.55
CA PRO A 44 20.11 3.19 -5.33
C PRO A 44 18.87 2.40 -5.72
N GLN A 45 18.98 1.08 -5.88
CA GLN A 45 17.85 0.19 -6.16
C GLN A 45 16.82 0.11 -5.02
N HIS A 46 17.17 0.53 -3.81
CA HIS A 46 16.27 0.59 -2.65
C HIS A 46 15.68 1.98 -2.42
N ALA A 47 16.13 3.00 -3.17
CA ALA A 47 15.50 4.30 -3.14
C ALA A 47 14.10 4.19 -3.76
N SER A 48 13.07 4.35 -2.94
CA SER A 48 11.71 4.43 -3.44
C SER A 48 11.54 5.71 -4.26
N ALA A 49 10.97 5.60 -5.46
CA ALA A 49 10.56 6.75 -6.25
C ALA A 49 9.21 7.34 -5.81
N THR A 50 8.56 6.73 -4.81
CA THR A 50 7.24 7.14 -4.30
C THR A 50 7.40 8.28 -3.30
N SER A 51 6.67 9.38 -3.52
CA SER A 51 6.65 10.51 -2.58
C SER A 51 6.02 10.12 -1.23
N GLY A 52 6.41 10.79 -0.14
CA GLY A 52 5.80 10.55 1.17
C GLY A 52 4.28 10.77 1.17
N SER A 53 3.79 11.73 0.39
CA SER A 53 2.34 11.96 0.21
C SER A 53 1.60 10.77 -0.41
N GLN A 54 2.23 10.09 -1.37
CA GLN A 54 1.64 8.92 -2.00
C GLN A 54 1.66 7.70 -1.07
N VAL A 55 2.73 7.51 -0.30
CA VAL A 55 2.79 6.49 0.75
C VAL A 55 1.67 6.70 1.78
N ALA A 56 1.42 7.93 2.20
CA ALA A 56 0.34 8.25 3.14
C ALA A 56 -1.04 7.94 2.55
N ALA A 57 -1.28 8.27 1.27
CA ALA A 57 -2.53 7.96 0.58
C ALA A 57 -2.75 6.45 0.44
N ASP A 58 -1.70 5.70 0.09
CA ASP A 58 -1.75 4.23 -0.02
C ASP A 58 -2.02 3.57 1.34
N LEU A 59 -1.41 4.10 2.42
CA LEU A 59 -1.68 3.64 3.77
C LEU A 59 -3.14 3.90 4.18
N GLU A 60 -3.70 5.09 3.91
CA GLU A 60 -5.10 5.40 4.20
C GLU A 60 -6.06 4.47 3.47
N LYS A 61 -5.76 4.17 2.19
CA LYS A 61 -6.53 3.19 1.40
C LYS A 61 -6.41 1.79 1.99
N ALA A 62 -5.22 1.37 2.41
CA ALA A 62 -4.98 0.07 3.02
C ALA A 62 -5.73 -0.09 4.34
N GLN A 63 -5.76 0.95 5.20
CA GLN A 63 -6.46 0.94 6.48
C GLN A 63 -7.97 0.76 6.35
N LYS A 64 -8.56 1.24 5.25
CA LYS A 64 -9.98 1.06 4.93
C LYS A 64 -10.31 -0.34 4.37
N HIS A 65 -9.29 -1.13 4.01
CA HIS A 65 -9.51 -2.46 3.45
C HIS A 65 -9.91 -3.46 4.55
N PRO A 66 -10.90 -4.35 4.33
CA PRO A 66 -11.35 -5.32 5.35
C PRO A 66 -10.24 -6.23 5.89
N ALA A 67 -9.21 -6.49 5.09
CA ALA A 67 -8.07 -7.31 5.49
C ALA A 67 -7.05 -6.59 6.38
N TRP A 68 -7.16 -5.27 6.57
CA TRP A 68 -6.18 -4.46 7.31
C TRP A 68 -5.89 -5.02 8.69
N ASN A 69 -6.93 -5.39 9.44
CA ASN A 69 -6.78 -5.90 10.80
C ASN A 69 -5.84 -7.12 10.85
N ALA A 70 -5.98 -8.07 9.93
CA ALA A 70 -5.11 -9.23 9.89
C ALA A 70 -3.71 -8.84 9.36
N ALA A 71 -3.65 -8.09 8.26
CA ALA A 71 -2.40 -7.79 7.57
C ALA A 71 -1.45 -6.89 8.40
N SER A 72 -2.00 -5.90 9.12
CA SER A 72 -1.24 -5.06 10.04
C SER A 72 -0.61 -5.83 11.21
N ARG A 73 -1.04 -7.07 11.46
CA ARG A 73 -0.49 -7.98 12.48
C ARG A 73 0.38 -9.10 11.90
N GLY A 74 0.82 -8.96 10.66
CA GLY A 74 1.74 -9.89 10.00
C GLY A 74 1.08 -10.99 9.18
N ALA A 75 -0.24 -10.97 9.00
CA ALA A 75 -0.85 -11.82 7.98
C ALA A 75 -0.45 -11.34 6.57
N PRO A 76 -0.33 -12.24 5.58
CA PRO A 76 -0.08 -11.84 4.20
C PRO A 76 -1.13 -10.86 3.68
N TRP A 77 -0.71 -9.84 2.92
CA TRP A 77 -1.64 -8.96 2.23
C TRP A 77 -2.46 -9.78 1.22
N PRO A 78 -3.80 -9.61 1.15
CA PRO A 78 -4.61 -10.36 0.22
C PRO A 78 -4.14 -10.12 -1.21
N VAL A 79 -3.88 -11.20 -1.94
CA VAL A 79 -3.63 -11.13 -3.38
C VAL A 79 -4.89 -10.59 -4.05
N ALA A 80 -4.74 -9.57 -4.90
CA ALA A 80 -5.85 -9.07 -5.68
C ALA A 80 -6.45 -10.24 -6.48
N LYS A 81 -7.73 -10.53 -6.24
CA LYS A 81 -8.42 -11.55 -7.03
C LYS A 81 -8.48 -11.04 -8.47
N SER A 82 -7.83 -11.74 -9.39
CA SER A 82 -7.92 -11.47 -10.82
C SER A 82 -9.27 -11.97 -11.33
N GLY A 83 -10.31 -11.16 -11.18
CA GLY A 83 -11.66 -11.47 -11.67
C GLY A 83 -12.72 -10.61 -11.01
N GLU A 84 -13.83 -10.41 -11.72
CA GLU A 84 -15.00 -9.75 -11.16
C GLU A 84 -15.51 -10.57 -9.95
N PRO A 85 -15.71 -9.94 -8.77
CA PRO A 85 -16.20 -10.66 -7.61
C PRO A 85 -17.64 -11.15 -7.88
N LYS A 86 -17.89 -12.44 -7.66
CA LYS A 86 -19.24 -12.99 -7.81
C LYS A 86 -20.20 -12.29 -6.86
N THR A 87 -21.37 -11.91 -7.35
CA THR A 87 -22.44 -11.36 -6.52
C THR A 87 -22.99 -12.46 -5.60
N ARG A 88 -23.68 -12.06 -4.53
CA ARG A 88 -24.32 -13.03 -3.62
C ARG A 88 -25.34 -13.90 -4.37
N ASP A 89 -26.06 -13.32 -5.32
CA ASP A 89 -27.05 -14.05 -6.13
C ASP A 89 -26.39 -15.08 -7.04
N GLN A 90 -25.27 -14.73 -7.67
CA GLN A 90 -24.48 -15.67 -8.47
C GLN A 90 -23.95 -16.83 -7.61
N VAL A 91 -23.43 -16.55 -6.41
CA VAL A 91 -22.98 -17.58 -5.47
C VAL A 91 -24.12 -18.50 -5.06
N ASN A 92 -25.30 -17.95 -4.76
CA ASN A 92 -26.47 -18.75 -4.38
C ASN A 92 -26.98 -19.59 -5.56
N ALA A 93 -26.95 -19.05 -6.78
CA ALA A 93 -27.33 -19.79 -7.99
C ALA A 93 -26.38 -20.97 -8.24
N GLU A 94 -25.07 -20.76 -8.12
CA GLU A 94 -24.06 -21.82 -8.22
C GLU A 94 -24.21 -22.87 -7.13
N LEU A 95 -24.47 -22.46 -5.88
CA LEU A 95 -24.74 -23.38 -4.78
C LEU A 95 -25.98 -24.23 -5.07
N ASN A 96 -27.08 -23.61 -5.52
CA ASN A 96 -28.30 -24.34 -5.89
C ASN A 96 -28.09 -25.30 -7.07
N ALA A 97 -27.24 -24.94 -8.03
CA ALA A 97 -26.86 -25.84 -9.12
C ALA A 97 -26.01 -27.02 -8.61
N ALA A 98 -25.00 -26.74 -7.77
CA ALA A 98 -24.14 -27.73 -7.15
C ALA A 98 -24.93 -28.73 -6.28
N MET A 99 -25.95 -28.26 -5.56
CA MET A 99 -26.81 -29.11 -4.72
C MET A 99 -27.65 -30.12 -5.52
N LYS A 100 -27.91 -29.85 -6.81
CA LYS A 100 -28.64 -30.76 -7.70
C LYS A 100 -27.73 -31.80 -8.34
N ASP A 101 -26.41 -31.64 -8.25
CA ASP A 101 -25.44 -32.58 -8.79
C ASP A 101 -25.49 -33.91 -8.00
N PRO A 102 -25.52 -35.08 -8.68
CA PRO A 102 -25.47 -36.38 -8.00
C PRO A 102 -24.29 -36.56 -7.04
N ALA A 103 -23.15 -35.91 -7.32
CA ALA A 103 -21.97 -35.94 -6.47
C ALA A 103 -22.12 -35.13 -5.18
N TRP A 104 -23.12 -34.23 -5.08
CA TRP A 104 -23.32 -33.34 -3.94
C TRP A 104 -23.34 -34.07 -2.59
N LYS A 105 -24.02 -35.21 -2.51
CA LYS A 105 -24.13 -36.00 -1.27
C LYS A 105 -22.75 -36.41 -0.73
N ASN A 106 -21.79 -36.68 -1.60
CA ASN A 106 -20.44 -37.08 -1.21
C ASN A 106 -19.56 -35.85 -0.97
N VAL A 107 -19.65 -34.85 -1.85
CA VAL A 107 -18.83 -33.64 -1.77
C VAL A 107 -19.16 -32.79 -0.53
N SER A 108 -20.44 -32.65 -0.19
CA SER A 108 -20.88 -31.97 1.04
C SER A 108 -20.35 -32.61 2.33
N ARG A 109 -19.84 -33.85 2.26
CA ARG A 109 -19.21 -34.59 3.35
C ARG A 109 -17.67 -34.61 3.27
N GLY A 110 -17.09 -33.79 2.39
CA GLY A 110 -15.63 -33.64 2.26
C GLY A 110 -14.99 -34.51 1.17
N ALA A 111 -15.76 -35.22 0.35
CA ALA A 111 -15.21 -35.85 -0.85
C ALA A 111 -14.80 -34.77 -1.88
N PRO A 112 -13.76 -35.00 -2.69
CA PRO A 112 -13.42 -34.08 -3.78
C PRO A 112 -14.54 -34.04 -4.83
N TRP A 113 -14.71 -32.89 -5.49
CA TRP A 113 -15.55 -32.81 -6.68
C TRP A 113 -15.02 -33.78 -7.74
N PRO A 114 -15.90 -34.50 -8.47
CA PRO A 114 -15.49 -35.26 -9.64
C PRO A 114 -14.78 -34.33 -10.64
N THR A 115 -13.63 -34.74 -11.15
CA THR A 115 -12.94 -34.02 -12.22
C THR A 115 -13.78 -34.15 -13.49
N VAL A 116 -14.39 -33.05 -13.95
CA VAL A 116 -15.11 -33.04 -15.22
C VAL A 116 -14.11 -33.33 -16.35
N VAL A 117 -14.30 -34.42 -17.09
CA VAL A 117 -13.83 -34.52 -18.48
C VAL A 117 -15.05 -34.82 -19.33
N ALA A 118 -15.60 -33.78 -19.95
CA ALA A 118 -16.23 -33.77 -21.27
C ALA A 118 -17.12 -32.54 -21.41
N ASP A 119 -16.64 -31.55 -22.17
CA ASP A 119 -17.55 -30.73 -22.97
C ASP A 119 -18.20 -31.64 -24.02
N PRO A 120 -19.54 -31.69 -24.14
CA PRO A 120 -20.15 -32.15 -25.37
C PRO A 120 -20.24 -30.96 -26.34
N LYS A 121 -19.75 -31.19 -27.56
CA LYS A 121 -19.97 -30.35 -28.75
C LYS A 121 -21.43 -30.03 -28.99
#